data_AF-A0A0L8GIL1-F1
#
_entry.id   AF-A0A0L8GIL1-F1
#
_cell.length_a   1.000
_cell.length_b   1.000
_cell.length_c   1.000
_cell.angle_alpha   90.00
_cell.angle_beta   90.00
_cell.angle_gamma   90.00
#
_symmetry.space_group_name_H-M   'P 1'
#
loop_
_entity.id
_entity.type
_entity.pdbx_description
1 polymer ?
#
loop_
_entity_poly.entity_id
_entity_poly.type
_entity_poly.pdbx_seq_one_letter_code
_entity_poly.pdbx_strand_id
1 'polypeptide(L)'
;LIHLQHIYDSFNNSSDPLEVVVRRVDDIENTHKMLRQLDQLEGATRNIVVVMSSTSAYRRLLHKIMDVGMNKDHYHYILGGLSIAELDLRNFTYGGVTITGFQIVNRNSPSIKQLQHNWNQLNTDLWSGAGQKLSVSKMFIF
;
A
#
# COMPACT_ATOMS: atom_id res chain seq x y z
N LEU A 1 5.65 -19.14 5.78
CA LEU A 1 6.15 -17.78 5.53
C LEU A 1 6.78 -17.76 4.14
N ILE A 2 6.20 -17.04 3.19
CA ILE A 2 6.79 -16.90 1.85
C ILE A 2 7.70 -15.67 1.89
N HIS A 3 9.01 -15.88 1.79
CA HIS A 3 10.00 -14.82 1.73
C HIS A 3 10.03 -14.26 0.29
N LEU A 4 10.35 -12.99 0.12
CA LEU A 4 10.52 -12.34 -1.19
C LEU A 4 11.45 -13.15 -2.13
N GLN A 5 12.40 -13.87 -1.52
CA GLN A 5 13.28 -14.84 -2.17
C GLN A 5 12.51 -15.92 -2.94
N HIS A 6 11.41 -16.45 -2.39
CA HIS A 6 10.60 -17.46 -3.07
C HIS A 6 9.91 -16.91 -4.33
N ILE A 7 9.49 -15.63 -4.32
CA ILE A 7 8.96 -14.97 -5.53
C ILE A 7 10.07 -14.82 -6.58
N TYR A 8 11.27 -14.39 -6.17
CA TYR A 8 12.42 -14.27 -7.05
C TYR A 8 12.84 -15.63 -7.65
N ASP A 9 12.90 -16.67 -6.82
CA ASP A 9 13.26 -18.03 -7.24
C ASP A 9 12.21 -18.61 -8.18
N SER A 10 10.92 -18.37 -7.92
CA SER A 10 9.83 -18.74 -8.85
C SER A 10 9.79 -17.91 -10.13
N PHE A 11 10.49 -16.79 -10.18
CA PHE A 11 10.59 -15.98 -11.40
C PHE A 11 11.81 -16.37 -12.25
N ASN A 12 12.92 -16.70 -11.59
CA ASN A 12 14.20 -16.93 -12.26
C ASN A 12 14.59 -18.41 -12.40
N ASN A 13 14.11 -19.30 -11.53
CA ASN A 13 14.64 -20.67 -11.40
C ASN A 13 13.57 -21.78 -11.53
N SER A 14 12.28 -21.48 -11.67
CA SER A 14 11.25 -22.51 -11.88
C SER A 14 11.08 -22.87 -13.35
N SER A 15 10.96 -24.17 -13.64
CA SER A 15 10.59 -24.67 -14.97
C SER A 15 9.11 -24.44 -15.30
N ASP A 16 8.27 -24.19 -14.28
CA ASP A 16 6.89 -23.76 -14.44
C ASP A 16 6.81 -22.23 -14.53
N PRO A 17 6.17 -21.68 -15.58
CA PRO A 17 5.99 -20.24 -15.71
C PRO A 17 5.01 -19.72 -14.66
N LEU A 18 5.44 -18.70 -13.91
CA LEU A 18 4.56 -17.96 -13.01
C LEU A 18 3.48 -17.23 -13.83
N GLU A 19 2.22 -17.61 -13.65
CA GLU A 19 1.11 -16.89 -14.28
C GLU A 19 0.90 -15.54 -13.60
N VAL A 20 1.23 -14.45 -14.30
CA VAL A 20 1.06 -13.09 -13.79
C VAL A 20 -0.09 -12.42 -14.53
N VAL A 21 -1.16 -12.12 -13.79
CA VAL A 21 -2.31 -11.37 -14.32
C VAL A 21 -2.14 -9.89 -13.98
N VAL A 22 -1.99 -9.05 -15.01
CA VAL A 22 -1.96 -7.59 -14.86
C VAL A 22 -3.36 -7.01 -15.07
N ARG A 23 -3.78 -6.13 -14.16
CA ARG A 23 -5.03 -5.38 -14.24
C ARG A 23 -4.77 -3.91 -13.95
N ARG A 24 -5.23 -3.04 -14.84
CA ARG A 24 -5.18 -1.59 -14.67
C ARG A 24 -6.48 -1.13 -14.00
N VAL A 25 -6.36 -0.23 -13.03
CA VAL A 25 -7.49 0.41 -12.35
C VAL A 25 -7.58 1.86 -12.83
N ASP A 26 -8.48 2.11 -13.78
CA ASP A 26 -8.75 3.47 -14.27
C ASP A 26 -9.71 4.24 -13.37
N ASP A 27 -10.68 3.52 -12.79
CA ASP A 27 -11.65 4.08 -11.85
C ASP A 27 -11.78 3.17 -10.63
N ILE A 28 -11.35 3.70 -9.48
CA ILE A 28 -11.35 2.98 -8.20
C ILE A 28 -12.79 2.71 -7.73
N GLU A 29 -13.74 3.60 -8.04
CA GLU A 29 -15.11 3.43 -7.58
C GLU A 29 -15.80 2.23 -8.24
N ASN A 30 -15.39 1.91 -9.47
CA ASN A 30 -15.91 0.79 -10.26
C ASN A 30 -15.06 -0.50 -10.19
N THR A 31 -14.19 -0.63 -9.18
CA THR A 31 -13.32 -1.82 -9.02
C THR A 31 -14.04 -3.07 -8.49
N HIS A 32 -15.27 -2.96 -7.99
CA HIS A 32 -15.97 -4.06 -7.34
C HIS A 32 -16.04 -5.33 -8.21
N LYS A 33 -16.38 -5.20 -9.50
CA LYS A 33 -16.46 -6.36 -10.43
C LYS A 33 -15.08 -7.01 -10.63
N MET A 34 -14.03 -6.21 -10.80
CA MET A 34 -12.66 -6.69 -10.95
C MET A 34 -12.21 -7.46 -9.70
N LEU A 35 -12.46 -6.90 -8.51
CA LEU A 35 -12.12 -7.54 -7.24
C LEU A 35 -12.89 -8.86 -7.06
N ARG A 36 -14.18 -8.92 -7.43
CA ARG A 36 -14.95 -10.16 -7.41
C ARG A 36 -14.43 -11.22 -8.38
N GLN A 37 -13.98 -10.82 -9.56
CA GLN A 37 -13.34 -11.76 -10.49
C GLN A 37 -12.03 -12.30 -9.94
N LEU A 38 -11.21 -11.45 -9.29
CA LEU A 38 -10.01 -11.90 -8.58
C LEU A 38 -10.35 -12.82 -7.41
N ASP A 39 -11.46 -12.54 -6.71
CA ASP A 39 -11.96 -13.34 -5.60
C ASP A 39 -12.39 -14.77 -6.04
N GLN A 40 -12.67 -14.98 -7.33
CA GLN A 40 -13.10 -16.26 -7.88
C GLN A 40 -11.95 -17.11 -8.43
N LEU A 41 -10.73 -16.58 -8.52
CA LEU A 41 -9.58 -17.33 -9.06
C LEU A 41 -9.12 -18.44 -8.12
N GLU A 42 -9.12 -19.69 -8.55
CA GLU A 42 -8.70 -20.81 -7.68
C GLU A 42 -7.23 -20.71 -7.25
N GLY A 43 -6.92 -21.06 -6.00
CA GLY A 43 -5.56 -21.05 -5.46
C GLY A 43 -5.52 -20.91 -3.93
N ALA A 44 -4.58 -21.62 -3.28
CA ALA A 44 -4.46 -21.67 -1.83
C ALA A 44 -3.96 -20.35 -1.19
N THR A 45 -3.22 -19.53 -1.94
CA THR A 45 -2.74 -18.22 -1.48
C THR A 45 -2.70 -17.25 -2.65
N ARG A 46 -3.28 -16.05 -2.47
CA ARG A 46 -3.35 -15.02 -3.52
C ARG A 46 -2.38 -13.88 -3.22
N ASN A 47 -1.28 -13.87 -3.96
CA ASN A 47 -0.28 -12.80 -3.91
C ASN A 47 -0.72 -11.68 -4.85
N ILE A 48 -1.04 -10.50 -4.31
CA ILE A 48 -1.56 -9.37 -5.08
C ILE A 48 -0.63 -8.17 -4.89
N VAL A 49 0.00 -7.73 -5.96
CA VAL A 49 0.80 -6.50 -5.98
C VAL A 49 -0.09 -5.33 -6.37
N VAL A 50 -0.08 -4.28 -5.54
CA VAL A 50 -0.92 -3.10 -5.72
C VAL A 50 -0.03 -1.87 -5.83
N VAL A 51 -0.14 -1.16 -6.96
CA VAL A 51 0.56 0.11 -7.21
C VAL A 51 -0.47 1.19 -7.52
N MET A 52 -0.66 2.12 -6.59
CA MET A 52 -1.59 3.24 -6.73
C MET A 52 -0.84 4.58 -6.77
N SER A 53 -1.43 5.56 -7.47
CA SER A 53 -0.84 6.89 -7.70
C SER A 53 -0.72 7.76 -6.44
N SER A 54 -1.47 7.46 -5.38
CA SER A 54 -1.43 8.25 -4.14
C SER A 54 -1.88 7.44 -2.93
N THR A 55 -1.51 7.91 -1.73
CA THR A 55 -2.02 7.37 -0.45
C THR A 55 -3.55 7.40 -0.41
N SER A 56 -4.20 8.42 -1.00
CA SER A 56 -5.66 8.50 -1.06
C SER A 56 -6.27 7.38 -1.90
N ALA A 57 -5.62 7.02 -3.01
CA ALA A 57 -6.05 5.93 -3.89
C ALA A 57 -5.88 4.56 -3.19
N TYR A 58 -4.77 4.35 -2.48
CA TYR A 58 -4.60 3.16 -1.63
C TYR A 58 -5.74 3.05 -0.60
N ARG A 59 -6.07 4.12 0.13
CA ARG A 59 -7.16 4.08 1.12
C ARG A 59 -8.50 3.72 0.49
N ARG A 60 -8.85 4.31 -0.67
CA ARG A 60 -10.09 3.97 -1.37
C ARG A 60 -10.13 2.51 -1.81
N LEU A 61 -9.05 2.02 -2.41
CA LEU A 61 -8.95 0.63 -2.84
C LEU A 61 -9.02 -0.36 -1.65
N LEU A 62 -8.35 -0.07 -0.55
CA LEU A 62 -8.40 -0.89 0.66
C LEU A 62 -9.83 -0.98 1.22
N HIS A 63 -10.61 0.11 1.19
CA HIS A 63 -12.04 0.05 1.53
C HIS A 63 -12.80 -0.91 0.60
N LYS A 64 -12.62 -0.79 -0.72
CA LYS A 64 -13.28 -1.70 -1.68
C LYS A 64 -12.90 -3.17 -1.47
N ILE A 65 -11.63 -3.44 -1.13
CA ILE A 65 -11.13 -4.79 -0.79
C ILE A 65 -11.86 -5.35 0.44
N MET A 66 -12.10 -4.53 1.46
CA MET A 66 -12.89 -4.95 2.63
C MET A 66 -14.35 -5.20 2.25
N ASP A 67 -14.95 -4.34 1.42
CA ASP A 67 -16.36 -4.48 1.00
C ASP A 67 -16.63 -5.81 0.27
N VAL A 68 -15.66 -6.30 -0.51
CA VAL A 68 -15.78 -7.61 -1.18
C VAL A 68 -15.39 -8.79 -0.30
N GLY A 69 -14.83 -8.56 0.90
CA GLY A 69 -14.39 -9.60 1.83
C GLY A 69 -13.03 -10.22 1.48
N MET A 70 -12.20 -9.51 0.72
CA MET A 70 -10.85 -9.95 0.34
C MET A 70 -9.77 -9.58 1.39
N ASN A 71 -10.16 -9.35 2.65
CA ASN A 71 -9.26 -9.03 3.77
C ASN A 71 -9.05 -10.23 4.72
N LYS A 72 -8.99 -11.45 4.17
CA LYS A 72 -8.88 -12.72 4.90
C LYS A 72 -7.48 -13.36 4.79
N ASP A 73 -7.24 -14.42 5.56
CA ASP A 73 -5.95 -15.11 5.72
C ASP A 73 -5.34 -15.72 4.45
N HIS A 74 -6.13 -16.02 3.42
CA HIS A 74 -5.62 -16.51 2.13
C HIS A 74 -5.13 -15.41 1.16
N TYR A 75 -5.15 -14.15 1.60
CA TYR A 75 -4.67 -13.00 0.83
C TYR A 75 -3.32 -12.48 1.32
N HIS A 76 -2.44 -12.14 0.38
CA HIS A 76 -1.20 -11.43 0.64
C HIS A 76 -1.08 -10.21 -0.29
N TYR A 77 -1.22 -9.01 0.27
CA TYR A 77 -1.06 -7.76 -0.47
C TYR A 77 0.35 -7.20 -0.33
N ILE A 78 0.97 -6.86 -1.45
CA ILE A 78 2.21 -6.08 -1.51
C ILE A 78 1.87 -4.69 -2.03
N LEU A 79 1.91 -3.69 -1.14
CA LEU A 79 1.63 -2.30 -1.46
C LEU A 79 2.91 -1.61 -1.93
N GLY A 80 2.99 -1.25 -3.20
CA GLY A 80 4.17 -0.61 -3.80
C GLY A 80 4.40 0.85 -3.38
N GLY A 81 3.53 1.42 -2.55
CA GLY A 81 3.67 2.78 -2.04
C GLY A 81 4.74 2.88 -0.95
N LEU A 82 5.43 4.03 -0.89
CA LEU A 82 6.53 4.30 0.06
C LEU A 82 6.09 4.91 1.40
N SER A 83 4.79 4.90 1.66
CA SER A 83 4.16 5.63 2.76
C SER A 83 3.22 4.73 3.56
N ILE A 84 3.55 3.44 3.74
CA ILE A 84 2.64 2.48 4.38
C ILE A 84 2.18 2.92 5.78
N ALA A 85 3.03 3.60 6.56
CA ALA A 85 2.69 4.12 7.88
C ALA A 85 1.62 5.23 7.87
N GLU A 86 1.22 5.73 6.70
CA GLU A 86 0.11 6.68 6.56
C GLU A 86 -1.23 5.97 6.26
N LEU A 87 -1.22 4.66 6.00
CA LEU A 87 -2.41 3.86 5.77
C LEU A 87 -2.97 3.35 7.10
N ASP A 88 -4.30 3.34 7.23
CA ASP A 88 -4.98 2.70 8.35
C ASP A 88 -5.27 1.24 7.98
N LEU A 89 -4.52 0.31 8.60
CA LEU A 89 -4.59 -1.12 8.32
C LEU A 89 -5.25 -1.92 9.45
N ARG A 90 -5.86 -1.26 10.45
CA ARG A 90 -6.43 -1.94 11.63
C ARG A 90 -7.45 -3.01 11.24
N ASN A 91 -8.35 -2.71 10.31
CA ASN A 91 -9.37 -3.66 9.84
C ASN A 91 -8.78 -4.87 9.08
N PHE A 92 -7.56 -4.75 8.55
CA PHE A 92 -6.85 -5.85 7.91
C PHE A 92 -6.13 -6.72 8.95
N THR A 93 -5.63 -6.14 10.05
CA THR A 93 -4.99 -6.92 11.12
C THR A 93 -5.93 -7.94 11.78
N TYR A 94 -7.22 -7.63 11.90
CA TYR A 94 -8.21 -8.55 12.46
C TYR A 94 -8.63 -9.67 11.50
N GLY A 95 -8.44 -9.49 10.19
CA GLY A 95 -8.88 -10.43 9.17
C GLY A 95 -7.90 -11.56 8.87
N GLY A 96 -6.67 -11.52 9.42
CA GLY A 96 -5.64 -12.54 9.17
C GLY A 96 -4.89 -12.39 7.84
N VAL A 97 -5.31 -11.46 6.99
CA VAL A 97 -4.63 -11.09 5.74
C VAL A 97 -3.21 -10.60 5.98
N THR A 98 -2.28 -11.01 5.11
CA THR A 98 -0.90 -10.52 5.15
C THR A 98 -0.77 -9.26 4.30
N ILE A 99 -0.18 -8.21 4.87
CA ILE A 99 0.16 -6.98 4.15
C ILE A 99 1.65 -6.69 4.27
N THR A 100 2.29 -6.49 3.13
CA THR A 100 3.64 -5.97 3.02
C THR A 100 3.60 -4.61 2.37
N GLY A 101 4.40 -3.66 2.85
CA GLY A 101 4.62 -2.40 2.14
C GLY A 101 5.82 -1.66 2.68
N PHE A 102 6.06 -0.48 2.12
CA PHE A 102 7.33 0.21 2.24
C PHE A 102 7.17 1.56 2.93
N GLN A 103 8.18 1.94 3.72
CA GLN A 103 8.27 3.25 4.36
C GLN A 103 9.67 3.80 4.18
N ILE A 104 9.78 4.98 3.56
CA ILE A 104 11.08 5.63 3.36
C ILE A 104 11.45 6.62 4.48
N VAL A 105 10.46 7.16 5.19
CA VAL A 105 10.69 8.14 6.26
C VAL A 105 10.57 7.49 7.64
N ASN A 106 11.68 7.42 8.38
CA ASN A 106 11.63 7.02 9.79
C ASN A 106 11.15 8.19 10.67
N ARG A 107 9.87 8.19 11.05
CA ARG A 107 9.26 9.23 11.90
C ARG A 107 9.78 9.25 13.34
N ASN A 108 10.47 8.20 13.78
CA ASN A 108 11.07 8.14 15.11
C ASN A 108 12.46 8.79 15.17
N SER A 109 13.07 9.07 14.01
CA SER A 109 14.37 9.74 13.91
C SER A 109 14.33 11.14 14.56
N PRO A 110 15.30 11.48 15.42
CA PRO A 110 15.42 12.82 15.99
C PRO A 110 15.42 13.92 14.93
N SER A 111 16.12 13.71 13.81
CA SER A 111 16.20 14.66 12.70
C SER A 111 14.83 14.93 12.07
N ILE A 112 14.02 13.88 11.86
CA ILE A 112 12.67 14.02 11.31
C ILE A 112 11.74 14.71 12.31
N LYS A 113 11.88 14.42 13.61
CA LYS A 113 11.12 15.11 14.66
C LYS A 113 11.45 16.59 14.74
N GLN A 114 12.73 16.95 14.68
CA GLN A 114 13.19 18.33 14.66
C GLN A 114 12.71 19.06 13.41
N LEU A 115 12.79 18.40 12.24
CA LEU A 115 12.29 18.96 10.99
C LEU A 115 10.77 19.19 11.04
N GLN A 116 9.99 18.26 11.59
CA GLN A 116 8.55 18.48 11.84
C GLN A 116 8.30 19.62 12.82
N HIS A 117 9.09 19.73 13.88
CA HIS A 117 8.98 20.83 14.85
C HIS A 117 9.22 22.18 14.18
N ASN A 118 10.31 22.33 13.44
CA ASN A 118 10.64 23.56 12.71
C ASN A 118 9.58 23.90 11.66
N TRP A 119 9.11 22.89 10.91
CA TRP A 119 8.03 23.05 9.93
C TRP A 119 6.74 23.59 10.56
N ASN A 120 6.47 23.23 11.81
CA ASN A 120 5.30 23.73 12.55
C ASN A 120 5.45 25.17 13.03
N GLN A 121 6.67 25.72 13.07
CA GLN A 121 6.95 27.10 13.49
C GLN A 121 7.01 28.08 12.31
N LEU A 122 6.96 27.60 11.06
CA LEU A 122 7.00 28.46 9.88
C LEU A 122 5.70 29.26 9.74
N ASN A 123 5.82 30.50 9.25
CA ASN A 123 4.67 31.35 8.98
C ASN A 123 3.85 30.76 7.80
N THR A 124 2.58 30.45 8.06
CA THR A 124 1.63 29.89 7.10
C THR A 124 1.32 30.82 5.92
N ASP A 125 1.50 32.13 6.09
CA ASP A 125 1.27 33.12 5.03
C ASP A 125 2.39 33.09 3.97
N LEU A 126 3.61 32.72 4.38
CA LEU A 126 4.77 32.56 3.49
C LEU A 126 4.91 31.13 2.98
N TRP A 127 4.44 30.16 3.78
CA TRP A 127 4.55 28.73 3.50
C TRP A 127 3.18 28.08 3.70
N SER A 128 2.40 27.99 2.63
CA SER A 128 1.00 27.49 2.67
C SER A 128 0.84 26.05 3.18
N GLY A 129 1.94 25.30 3.32
CA GLY A 129 1.98 23.96 3.93
C GLY A 129 2.49 23.91 5.38
N ALA A 130 3.00 25.01 5.94
CA ALA A 130 3.55 25.07 7.29
C ALA A 130 2.51 24.65 8.34
N GLY A 131 2.98 24.07 9.45
CA GLY A 131 2.07 23.54 10.49
C GLY A 131 1.40 22.21 10.16
N GLN A 132 1.40 21.76 8.90
CA GLN A 132 0.81 20.48 8.54
C GLN A 132 1.73 19.29 8.87
N LYS A 133 1.15 18.14 9.20
CA LYS A 133 1.91 16.89 9.36
C LYS A 133 2.63 16.56 8.06
N LEU A 134 3.94 16.36 8.14
CA LEU A 134 4.74 15.96 7.00
C LEU A 134 4.29 14.58 6.52
N SER A 135 4.00 14.52 5.23
CA SER A 135 3.65 13.30 4.52
C SER A 135 4.67 13.08 3.42
N VAL A 136 5.01 11.82 3.20
CA VAL A 136 5.94 11.43 2.13
C VAL A 136 5.42 11.91 0.77
N SER A 137 4.10 11.89 0.55
CA SER A 137 3.53 12.40 -0.71
C SER A 137 3.69 13.92 -0.88
N LYS A 138 4.02 14.65 0.18
CA LYS A 138 4.31 16.09 0.14
C LYS A 138 5.81 16.39 0.10
N MET A 139 6.68 15.44 0.45
CA MET A 139 8.13 15.62 0.40
C MET A 139 8.69 15.56 -1.01
N PHE A 140 8.01 14.88 -1.94
CA PHE A 140 8.45 14.73 -3.34
C PHE A 140 7.89 15.80 -4.30
N ILE A 141 7.25 16.86 -3.79
CA ILE A 141 6.69 17.95 -4.62
C ILE A 141 7.57 19.21 -4.52
N PHE A 142 8.88 19.05 -4.55
CA PHE A 142 9.83 20.15 -4.74
C PHE A 142 10.51 20.01 -6.10
#